data_AF-A0A7K0LYE7-F1
#
_entry.id   AF-A0A7K0LYE7-F1
#
_cell.length_a   1.000
_cell.length_b   1.000
_cell.length_c   1.000
_cell.angle_alpha   90.00
_cell.angle_beta   90.00
_cell.angle_gamma   90.00
#
_symmetry.space_group_name_H-M   'P 1'
#
loop_
_entity.id
_entity.type
_entity.pdbx_description
1 polymer ?
#
loop_
_entity_poly.entity_id
_entity_poly.type
_entity_poly.pdbx_seq_one_letter_code
_entity_poly.pdbx_strand_id
1 'polypeptide(L)'
;MSTQNNSSWPSWLPIRNELEDLKPYGAPQISGVRALNTNENPYELPAQVVAEMLNALPEVLTNLNRYPDRDAVKLRVALAKYINTTSSHEFTAQNIWAANGSNEILQTLMLACGGRGALGFVPSYSVHPLIAKATGTSWTSAERETTFDLDIKKAVNKILESKPGITFVTTPNNPTGTAMPYSDLEELAKVCRQINGLLIVDEAYAEFSNEKSAVNLISQYPNVVVVRTMSKAFAFAGARVGYAVANEALVDAMLVTRLPYHLSSTTQALALVALNNS
;
A
#
# COMPACT_ATOMS: atom_id res chain seq x y z
N MET A 1 17.90 -15.21 -23.18
CA MET A 1 18.52 -16.47 -22.71
C MET A 1 18.64 -16.37 -21.20
N SER A 2 18.06 -17.18 -20.32
CA SER A 2 17.14 -18.32 -20.39
C SER A 2 16.12 -18.13 -19.26
N THR A 3 14.83 -18.07 -19.57
CA THR A 3 13.75 -18.24 -18.58
C THR A 3 13.69 -19.73 -18.25
N GLN A 4 14.49 -20.18 -17.28
CA GLN A 4 14.33 -21.55 -16.78
C GLN A 4 12.97 -21.66 -16.10
N ASN A 5 12.15 -22.55 -16.67
CA ASN A 5 10.90 -23.00 -16.09
C ASN A 5 11.19 -23.66 -14.73
N ASN A 6 10.28 -23.50 -13.77
CA ASN A 6 10.21 -24.35 -12.59
C ASN A 6 9.86 -25.77 -13.04
N SER A 7 10.88 -26.56 -13.34
CA SER A 7 10.87 -27.98 -13.01
C SER A 7 11.24 -28.08 -11.53
N SER A 8 10.19 -28.23 -10.70
CA SER A 8 10.16 -28.73 -9.32
C SER A 8 11.17 -28.14 -8.34
N TRP A 9 10.67 -27.37 -7.36
CA TRP A 9 11.33 -27.26 -6.06
C TRP A 9 11.81 -28.65 -5.61
N PRO A 10 13.00 -28.78 -4.98
CA PRO A 10 13.47 -30.08 -4.54
C PRO A 10 12.41 -30.75 -3.66
N SER A 11 12.13 -32.04 -3.88
CA SER A 11 11.06 -32.77 -3.17
C SER A 11 11.25 -32.84 -1.64
N TRP A 12 12.45 -32.53 -1.14
CA TRP A 12 12.75 -32.43 0.29
C TRP A 12 12.33 -31.08 0.90
N LEU A 13 12.10 -30.04 0.09
CA LEU A 13 11.75 -28.72 0.57
C LEU A 13 10.24 -28.69 0.85
N PRO A 14 9.79 -28.54 2.11
CA PRO A 14 8.38 -28.57 2.46
C PRO A 14 7.75 -27.19 2.19
N ILE A 15 7.79 -26.74 0.93
CA ILE A 15 7.10 -25.53 0.54
C ILE A 15 5.59 -25.74 0.71
N ARG A 16 4.88 -24.68 1.09
CA ARG A 16 3.42 -24.73 1.16
C ARG A 16 2.86 -25.01 -0.23
N ASN A 17 1.96 -26.00 -0.34
CA ASN A 17 1.34 -26.39 -1.60
C ASN A 17 0.69 -25.20 -2.33
N GLU A 18 0.13 -24.25 -1.56
CA GLU A 18 -0.50 -23.05 -2.15
C GLU A 18 0.49 -22.09 -2.82
N LEU A 19 1.80 -22.30 -2.71
CA LEU A 19 2.84 -21.42 -3.30
C LEU A 19 3.60 -22.08 -4.45
N GLU A 20 3.34 -23.35 -4.76
CA GLU A 20 4.13 -24.14 -5.71
C GLU A 20 4.13 -23.58 -7.14
N ASP A 21 3.02 -22.98 -7.56
CA ASP A 21 2.84 -22.38 -8.89
C ASP A 21 3.30 -20.91 -8.98
N LEU A 22 3.69 -20.31 -7.86
CA LEU A 22 4.21 -18.94 -7.87
C LEU A 22 5.62 -18.86 -8.46
N LYS A 23 5.86 -17.77 -9.18
CA LYS A 23 7.19 -17.38 -9.67
C LYS A 23 7.64 -16.12 -8.95
N PRO A 24 8.96 -15.93 -8.74
CA PRO A 24 9.48 -14.67 -8.22
C PRO A 24 8.94 -13.49 -9.03
N TYR A 25 8.27 -12.56 -8.35
CA TYR A 25 7.76 -11.35 -8.98
C TYR A 25 8.88 -10.34 -9.15
N GLY A 26 8.91 -9.66 -10.29
CA GLY A 26 9.81 -8.55 -10.54
C GLY A 26 10.02 -8.34 -12.03
N ALA A 27 9.99 -7.08 -12.47
CA ALA A 27 10.43 -6.76 -13.81
C ALA A 27 11.95 -7.02 -13.92
N PRO A 28 12.45 -7.46 -15.09
CA PRO A 28 13.88 -7.64 -15.31
C PRO A 28 14.67 -6.35 -15.01
N GLN A 29 15.77 -6.48 -14.27
CA GLN A 29 16.72 -5.39 -14.03
C GLN A 29 17.72 -5.37 -15.18
N ILE A 30 17.51 -4.49 -16.15
CA ILE A 30 18.37 -4.36 -17.34
C ILE A 30 19.22 -3.10 -17.19
N SER A 31 20.53 -3.24 -17.21
CA SER A 31 21.48 -2.12 -17.17
C SER A 31 21.65 -1.47 -18.54
N GLY A 32 21.97 -0.17 -18.58
CA GLY A 32 22.30 0.54 -19.82
C GLY A 32 21.10 0.90 -20.70
N VAL A 33 19.88 0.93 -20.13
CA VAL A 33 18.64 1.31 -20.83
C VAL A 33 17.96 2.50 -20.17
N ARG A 34 17.08 3.18 -20.91
CA ARG A 34 16.14 4.16 -20.34
C ARG A 34 14.92 3.40 -19.84
N ALA A 35 14.88 3.10 -18.54
CA ALA A 35 13.80 2.33 -17.93
C ALA A 35 12.54 3.20 -17.73
N LEU A 36 11.38 2.71 -18.17
CA LEU A 36 10.05 3.35 -18.01
C LEU A 36 8.99 2.31 -17.62
N ASN A 37 9.36 1.33 -16.77
CA ASN A 37 8.56 0.13 -16.52
C ASN A 37 8.06 -0.03 -15.06
N THR A 38 8.43 0.85 -14.13
CA THR A 38 8.10 0.73 -12.69
C THR A 38 7.34 1.95 -12.11
N ASN A 39 6.96 2.91 -12.95
CA ASN A 39 6.27 4.16 -12.59
C ASN A 39 7.01 4.96 -11.51
N GLU A 40 8.34 4.99 -11.58
CA GLU A 40 9.18 5.85 -10.74
C GLU A 40 9.07 7.32 -11.16
N ASN A 41 9.27 8.23 -10.21
CA ASN A 41 9.53 9.62 -10.55
C ASN A 41 10.91 9.70 -11.25
N PRO A 42 11.01 10.26 -12.47
CA PRO A 42 12.27 10.28 -13.22
C PRO A 42 13.27 11.33 -12.70
N TYR A 43 12.85 12.20 -11.78
CA TYR A 43 13.71 13.25 -11.23
C TYR A 43 14.45 12.75 -9.98
N GLU A 44 15.74 13.08 -9.91
CA GLU A 44 16.54 12.88 -8.70
C GLU A 44 16.03 13.78 -7.56
N LEU A 45 16.36 13.40 -6.32
CA LEU A 45 16.09 14.26 -5.17
C LEU A 45 16.86 15.59 -5.32
N PRO A 46 16.24 16.73 -5.00
CA PRO A 46 16.95 18.02 -5.01
C PRO A 46 18.19 17.99 -4.11
N ALA A 47 19.26 18.67 -4.53
CA ALA A 47 20.54 18.68 -3.79
C ALA A 47 20.39 19.14 -2.33
N GLN A 48 19.47 20.08 -2.06
CA GLN A 48 19.15 20.51 -0.70
C GLN A 48 18.59 19.36 0.16
N VAL A 49 17.65 18.59 -0.39
CA VAL A 49 17.04 17.43 0.31
C VAL A 49 18.10 16.38 0.62
N VAL A 50 19.01 16.12 -0.33
CA VAL A 50 20.15 15.22 -0.12
C VAL A 50 21.07 15.73 1.00
N ALA A 51 21.37 17.03 1.03
CA ALA A 51 22.18 17.62 2.09
C ALA A 51 21.52 17.52 3.47
N GLU A 52 20.21 17.77 3.57
CA GLU A 52 19.45 17.59 4.80
C GLU A 52 19.42 16.14 5.27
N MET A 53 19.31 15.19 4.35
CA MET A 53 19.42 13.75 4.65
C MET A 53 20.80 13.40 5.19
N LEU A 54 21.88 13.88 4.57
CA LEU A 54 23.24 13.68 5.04
C LEU A 54 23.45 14.28 6.43
N ASN A 55 22.83 15.42 6.73
CA ASN A 55 22.90 16.06 8.05
C ASN A 55 22.13 15.29 9.14
N ALA A 56 21.06 14.56 8.78
CA ALA A 56 20.29 13.74 9.72
C ALA A 56 20.97 12.40 10.08
N LEU A 57 21.84 11.89 9.21
CA LEU A 57 22.43 10.55 9.36
C LEU A 57 23.41 10.38 10.54
N PRO A 58 24.30 11.33 10.91
CA PRO A 58 25.29 11.11 11.96
C PRO A 58 24.71 10.63 13.30
N GLU A 59 23.59 11.22 13.74
CA GLU A 59 22.91 10.80 14.97
C GLU A 59 22.36 9.37 14.85
N VAL A 60 21.78 9.01 13.70
CA VAL A 60 21.29 7.66 13.43
C VAL A 60 22.43 6.65 13.42
N LEU A 61 23.53 6.98 12.73
CA LEU A 61 24.68 6.09 12.52
C LEU A 61 25.40 5.78 13.85
N THR A 62 25.55 6.78 14.72
CA THR A 62 26.16 6.59 16.06
C THR A 62 25.33 5.69 16.98
N ASN A 63 24.04 5.51 16.71
CA ASN A 63 23.12 4.70 17.52
C ASN A 63 22.67 3.39 16.84
N LEU A 64 23.28 2.98 15.73
CA LEU A 64 22.89 1.74 15.00
C LEU A 64 23.05 0.45 15.83
N ASN A 65 23.78 0.48 16.94
CA ASN A 65 23.84 -0.64 17.88
C ASN A 65 22.56 -0.80 18.72
N ARG A 66 21.55 0.08 18.56
CA ARG A 66 20.27 0.02 19.25
C ARG A 66 19.12 -0.23 18.27
N TYR A 67 18.08 -0.89 18.76
CA TYR A 67 16.83 -1.02 18.01
C TYR A 67 16.22 0.37 17.73
N PRO A 68 15.57 0.55 16.57
CA PRO A 68 14.90 1.80 16.23
C PRO A 68 13.67 2.05 17.12
N ASP A 69 13.06 3.22 17.00
CA ASP A 69 11.70 3.43 17.49
C ASP A 69 10.77 2.41 16.82
N ARG A 70 10.30 1.46 17.62
CA ARG A 70 9.49 0.32 17.17
C ARG A 70 8.20 0.76 16.50
N ASP A 71 7.62 1.85 16.98
CA ASP A 71 6.29 2.29 16.59
C ASP A 71 6.35 3.51 15.66
N ALA A 72 7.56 3.94 15.26
CA ALA A 72 7.87 5.00 14.30
C ALA A 72 7.06 6.29 14.51
N VAL A 73 6.93 6.72 15.77
CA VAL A 73 5.97 7.74 16.20
C VAL A 73 6.23 9.07 15.49
N LYS A 74 7.50 9.51 15.44
CA LYS A 74 7.87 10.77 14.76
C LYS A 74 7.48 10.75 13.28
N LEU A 75 7.73 9.64 12.60
CA LEU A 75 7.38 9.47 11.19
C LEU A 75 5.85 9.51 10.99
N ARG A 76 5.11 8.80 11.84
CA ARG A 76 3.63 8.77 11.78
C ARG A 76 3.02 10.15 12.04
N VAL A 77 3.59 10.95 12.95
CA VAL A 77 3.19 12.36 13.15
C VAL A 77 3.43 13.19 11.89
N ALA A 78 4.59 13.07 11.25
CA ALA A 78 4.90 13.80 10.02
C ALA A 78 3.98 13.40 8.85
N LEU A 79 3.70 12.10 8.71
CA LEU A 79 2.75 11.58 7.72
C LEU A 79 1.32 12.08 7.97
N ALA A 80 0.87 12.10 9.24
CA ALA A 80 -0.43 12.65 9.60
C ALA A 80 -0.53 14.14 9.23
N LYS A 81 0.52 14.92 9.54
CA LYS A 81 0.62 16.33 9.13
C LYS A 81 0.53 16.48 7.61
N TYR A 82 1.24 15.66 6.84
CA TYR A 82 1.17 15.66 5.38
C TYR A 82 -0.25 15.37 4.89
N ILE A 83 -0.89 14.31 5.39
CA ILE A 83 -2.25 13.94 4.98
C ILE A 83 -3.27 15.03 5.34
N ASN A 84 -3.12 15.69 6.48
CA ASN A 84 -3.99 16.79 6.90
C ASN A 84 -3.93 18.01 5.96
N THR A 85 -2.95 18.12 5.05
CA THR A 85 -2.93 19.17 4.02
C THR A 85 -4.02 19.00 2.96
N THR A 86 -4.53 17.78 2.78
CA THR A 86 -5.54 17.43 1.77
C THR A 86 -6.81 16.83 2.38
N SER A 87 -6.84 16.62 3.70
CA SER A 87 -8.01 16.10 4.41
C SER A 87 -8.91 17.20 4.96
N SER A 88 -10.22 16.94 4.96
CA SER A 88 -11.24 17.72 5.67
C SER A 88 -11.36 17.35 7.16
N HIS A 89 -10.56 16.39 7.63
CA HIS A 89 -10.54 15.95 9.03
C HIS A 89 -9.11 15.90 9.55
N GLU A 90 -8.97 16.10 10.86
CA GLU A 90 -7.67 16.03 11.51
C GLU A 90 -7.33 14.58 11.85
N PHE A 91 -6.27 14.06 11.25
CA PHE A 91 -5.65 12.79 11.63
C PHE A 91 -4.45 13.03 12.53
N THR A 92 -4.24 12.07 13.44
CA THR A 92 -3.08 12.02 14.33
C THR A 92 -2.21 10.81 14.00
N ALA A 93 -1.10 10.62 14.72
CA ALA A 93 -0.25 9.45 14.54
C ALA A 93 -1.01 8.13 14.78
N GLN A 94 -2.06 8.14 15.60
CA GLN A 94 -2.93 7.01 15.91
C GLN A 94 -3.69 6.51 14.67
N ASN A 95 -3.92 7.37 13.69
CA ASN A 95 -4.57 7.03 12.43
C ASN A 95 -3.59 6.54 11.35
N ILE A 96 -2.29 6.64 11.59
CA ILE A 96 -1.26 6.33 10.60
C ILE A 96 -0.47 5.09 11.00
N TRP A 97 -0.25 4.19 10.04
CA TRP A 97 0.71 3.10 10.15
C TRP A 97 1.71 3.13 9.00
N ALA A 98 3.01 3.06 9.28
CA ALA A 98 4.07 3.11 8.27
C ALA A 98 4.86 1.79 8.20
N ALA A 99 5.29 1.39 7.01
CA ALA A 99 6.01 0.14 6.77
C ALA A 99 6.93 0.23 5.53
N ASN A 100 7.64 -0.87 5.24
CA ASN A 100 8.60 -0.98 4.14
C ASN A 100 7.91 -1.03 2.76
N GLY A 101 7.42 0.13 2.33
CA GLY A 101 6.60 0.28 1.12
C GLY A 101 5.15 -0.16 1.32
N SER A 102 4.29 0.15 0.34
CA SER A 102 2.88 -0.25 0.37
C SER A 102 2.71 -1.77 0.41
N ASN A 103 3.64 -2.55 -0.13
CA ASN A 103 3.58 -4.01 -0.10
C ASN A 103 3.50 -4.57 1.32
N GLU A 104 4.28 -4.05 2.27
CA GLU A 104 4.22 -4.51 3.66
C GLU A 104 2.95 -4.03 4.36
N ILE A 105 2.44 -2.84 4.02
CA ILE A 105 1.12 -2.37 4.49
C ILE A 105 0.02 -3.36 4.05
N LEU A 106 -0.01 -3.70 2.77
CA LEU A 106 -0.99 -4.64 2.20
C LEU A 106 -0.85 -6.04 2.80
N GLN A 107 0.37 -6.52 3.00
CA GLN A 107 0.62 -7.79 3.68
C GLN A 107 0.07 -7.77 5.12
N THR A 108 0.34 -6.71 5.87
CA THR A 108 -0.13 -6.54 7.25
C THR A 108 -1.66 -6.54 7.31
N LEU A 109 -2.33 -5.83 6.40
CA LEU A 109 -3.79 -5.81 6.27
C LEU A 109 -4.37 -7.19 5.95
N MET A 110 -3.77 -7.93 5.02
CA MET A 110 -4.22 -9.28 4.69
C MET A 110 -4.04 -10.26 5.85
N LEU A 111 -2.93 -10.18 6.59
CA LEU A 111 -2.72 -11.00 7.79
C LEU A 111 -3.74 -10.68 8.89
N ALA A 112 -4.09 -9.40 9.07
CA ALA A 112 -5.01 -8.98 10.12
C ALA A 112 -6.50 -9.22 9.76
N CYS A 113 -6.87 -9.04 8.49
CA CYS A 113 -8.26 -8.93 8.05
C CYS A 113 -8.67 -9.94 6.96
N GLY A 114 -7.74 -10.77 6.47
CA GLY A 114 -7.95 -11.66 5.30
C GLY A 114 -8.78 -12.92 5.54
N GLY A 115 -9.28 -13.15 6.77
CA GLY A 115 -9.95 -14.41 7.14
C GLY A 115 -11.21 -14.77 6.34
N ARG A 116 -11.88 -13.79 5.70
CA ARG A 116 -13.03 -14.02 4.79
C ARG A 116 -12.69 -13.79 3.31
N GLY A 117 -11.41 -13.82 2.95
CA GLY A 117 -10.96 -13.58 1.58
C GLY A 117 -11.00 -12.11 1.16
N ALA A 118 -10.44 -11.86 -0.02
CA ALA A 118 -10.35 -10.57 -0.66
C ALA A 118 -10.99 -10.58 -2.06
N LEU A 119 -11.60 -9.47 -2.45
CA LEU A 119 -12.14 -9.19 -3.77
C LEU A 119 -11.36 -8.04 -4.40
N GLY A 120 -11.00 -8.15 -5.68
CA GLY A 120 -10.46 -7.02 -6.46
C GLY A 120 -11.04 -6.95 -7.87
N PHE A 121 -10.98 -5.76 -8.46
CA PHE A 121 -11.56 -5.47 -9.78
C PHE A 121 -10.47 -5.36 -10.85
N VAL A 122 -10.40 -6.33 -11.75
CA VAL A 122 -9.32 -6.50 -12.73
C VAL A 122 -9.68 -5.94 -14.12
N PRO A 123 -8.68 -5.50 -14.93
CA PRO A 123 -7.26 -5.44 -14.62
C PRO A 123 -6.93 -4.35 -13.57
N SER A 124 -6.11 -4.71 -12.58
CA SER A 124 -5.60 -3.81 -11.54
C SER A 124 -4.21 -4.26 -11.09
N TYR A 125 -3.74 -3.80 -9.93
CA TYR A 125 -2.36 -3.96 -9.51
C TYR A 125 -2.01 -5.43 -9.27
N SER A 126 -1.08 -5.94 -10.08
CA SER A 126 -0.72 -7.37 -10.12
C SER A 126 -0.19 -7.94 -8.81
N VAL A 127 0.25 -7.10 -7.88
CA VAL A 127 0.79 -7.53 -6.58
C VAL A 127 -0.30 -7.83 -5.55
N HIS A 128 -1.51 -7.27 -5.69
CA HIS A 128 -2.62 -7.53 -4.76
C HIS A 128 -2.94 -9.04 -4.62
N PRO A 129 -3.23 -9.80 -5.71
CA PRO A 129 -3.48 -11.23 -5.60
C PRO A 129 -2.25 -12.04 -5.16
N LEU A 130 -1.03 -11.57 -5.45
CA LEU A 130 0.20 -12.24 -5.02
C LEU A 130 0.39 -12.15 -3.50
N ILE A 131 0.14 -10.99 -2.91
CA ILE A 131 0.17 -10.80 -1.46
C ILE A 131 -0.95 -11.60 -0.80
N ALA A 132 -2.15 -11.62 -1.39
CA ALA A 132 -3.27 -12.44 -0.90
C ALA A 132 -2.83 -13.90 -0.78
N LYS A 133 -2.28 -14.46 -1.86
CA LYS A 133 -1.80 -15.84 -1.90
C LYS A 133 -0.67 -16.12 -0.90
N ALA A 134 0.32 -15.24 -0.82
CA ALA A 134 1.44 -15.37 0.11
C ALA A 134 1.02 -15.33 1.59
N THR A 135 -0.09 -14.64 1.90
CA THR A 135 -0.66 -14.53 3.25
C THR A 135 -1.73 -15.59 3.54
N GLY A 136 -2.06 -16.46 2.58
CA GLY A 136 -3.13 -17.45 2.72
C GLY A 136 -4.55 -16.87 2.62
N THR A 137 -4.69 -15.65 2.12
CA THR A 137 -5.99 -15.00 1.87
C THR A 137 -6.53 -15.45 0.50
N SER A 138 -7.75 -16.01 0.46
CA SER A 138 -8.41 -16.35 -0.81
C SER A 138 -8.69 -15.08 -1.63
N TRP A 139 -8.55 -15.17 -2.95
CA TRP A 139 -8.73 -14.02 -3.84
C TRP A 139 -9.83 -14.28 -4.86
N THR A 140 -10.79 -13.37 -4.95
CA THR A 140 -11.81 -13.32 -5.99
C THR A 140 -11.55 -12.14 -6.91
N SER A 141 -11.61 -12.36 -8.22
CA SER A 141 -11.53 -11.29 -9.21
C SER A 141 -12.92 -11.00 -9.78
N ALA A 142 -13.21 -9.73 -10.02
CA ALA A 142 -14.35 -9.28 -10.82
C ALA A 142 -13.86 -8.34 -11.93
N GLU A 143 -14.52 -8.37 -13.08
CA GLU A 143 -14.07 -7.61 -14.25
C GLU A 143 -14.50 -6.14 -14.17
N ARG A 144 -13.61 -5.26 -14.62
CA ARG A 144 -13.92 -3.86 -14.98
C ARG A 144 -14.61 -3.81 -16.35
N GLU A 145 -15.13 -2.65 -16.73
CA GLU A 145 -15.66 -2.43 -18.06
C GLU A 145 -14.56 -2.49 -19.12
N THR A 146 -14.95 -2.61 -20.39
CA THR A 146 -14.01 -2.57 -21.53
C THR A 146 -13.31 -1.22 -21.67
N THR A 147 -13.87 -0.16 -21.09
CA THR A 147 -13.24 1.17 -20.95
C THR A 147 -12.26 1.24 -19.77
N PHE A 148 -12.11 0.15 -19.02
CA PHE A 148 -11.33 0.02 -17.78
C PHE A 148 -11.88 0.77 -16.55
N ASP A 149 -13.00 1.46 -16.70
CA ASP A 149 -13.73 2.04 -15.58
C ASP A 149 -14.38 0.93 -14.72
N LEU A 150 -14.63 1.24 -13.46
CA LEU A 150 -15.39 0.35 -12.58
C LEU A 150 -16.86 0.75 -12.62
N ASP A 151 -17.73 -0.12 -13.15
CA ASP A 151 -19.17 0.04 -12.99
C ASP A 151 -19.55 -0.18 -11.52
N ILE A 152 -19.92 0.92 -10.86
CA ILE A 152 -20.25 0.93 -9.43
C ILE A 152 -21.41 0.00 -9.07
N LYS A 153 -22.42 -0.13 -9.93
CA LYS A 153 -23.59 -1.00 -9.67
C LYS A 153 -23.18 -2.47 -9.73
N LYS A 154 -22.37 -2.84 -10.72
CA LYS A 154 -21.82 -4.21 -10.83
C LYS A 154 -20.90 -4.52 -9.65
N ALA A 155 -20.06 -3.57 -9.23
CA ALA A 155 -19.19 -3.71 -8.08
C ALA A 155 -19.97 -3.95 -6.77
N VAL A 156 -20.97 -3.13 -6.50
CA VAL A 156 -21.87 -3.27 -5.33
C VAL A 156 -22.56 -4.63 -5.32
N ASN A 157 -23.15 -5.04 -6.45
CA ASN A 157 -23.79 -6.35 -6.56
C ASN A 157 -22.81 -7.49 -6.28
N LYS A 158 -21.57 -7.38 -6.78
CA LYS A 158 -20.55 -8.41 -6.55
C LYS A 158 -20.14 -8.53 -5.09
N ILE A 159 -20.00 -7.39 -4.40
CA ILE A 159 -19.66 -7.35 -2.96
C ILE A 159 -20.79 -8.00 -2.15
N LEU A 160 -22.05 -7.70 -2.46
CA LEU A 160 -23.21 -8.28 -1.77
C LEU A 160 -23.36 -9.79 -2.00
N GLU A 161 -23.05 -10.25 -3.21
CA GLU A 161 -23.08 -11.68 -3.58
C GLU A 161 -21.97 -12.46 -2.87
N SER A 162 -20.72 -12.00 -2.99
CA SER A 162 -19.53 -12.75 -2.53
C SER A 162 -19.18 -12.52 -1.06
N LYS A 163 -19.66 -11.42 -0.46
CA LYS A 163 -19.45 -11.03 0.94
C LYS A 163 -17.98 -11.16 1.41
N PRO A 164 -17.00 -10.58 0.69
CA PRO A 164 -15.60 -10.71 1.04
C PRO A 164 -15.29 -10.03 2.38
N GLY A 165 -14.21 -10.46 3.04
CA GLY A 165 -13.66 -9.75 4.20
C GLY A 165 -12.99 -8.44 3.82
N ILE A 166 -12.36 -8.41 2.65
CA ILE A 166 -11.63 -7.27 2.12
C ILE A 166 -12.08 -7.00 0.68
N THR A 167 -12.31 -5.73 0.33
CA THR A 167 -12.49 -5.29 -1.06
C THR A 167 -11.40 -4.31 -1.42
N PHE A 168 -10.72 -4.54 -2.54
CA PHE A 168 -9.65 -3.72 -3.09
C PHE A 168 -10.16 -2.81 -4.19
N VAL A 169 -9.77 -1.54 -4.10
CA VAL A 169 -9.90 -0.57 -5.17
C VAL A 169 -8.58 0.18 -5.30
N THR A 170 -8.01 0.22 -6.51
CA THR A 170 -6.84 1.05 -6.82
C THR A 170 -7.32 2.28 -7.56
N THR A 171 -7.00 3.49 -7.08
CA THR A 171 -7.40 4.75 -7.71
C THR A 171 -6.37 5.87 -7.45
N PRO A 172 -5.77 6.48 -8.49
CA PRO A 172 -5.77 6.03 -9.89
C PRO A 172 -5.30 4.58 -10.07
N ASN A 173 -5.92 3.84 -10.99
CA ASN A 173 -5.68 2.42 -11.18
C ASN A 173 -4.35 2.13 -11.88
N ASN A 174 -3.69 1.05 -11.51
CA ASN A 174 -2.55 0.48 -12.25
C ASN A 174 -3.02 -0.86 -12.85
N PRO A 175 -3.01 -1.06 -14.18
CA PRO A 175 -2.23 -0.32 -15.18
C PRO A 175 -2.99 0.78 -15.96
N THR A 176 -4.27 0.99 -15.71
CA THR A 176 -5.15 1.70 -16.65
C THR A 176 -5.13 3.22 -16.50
N GLY A 177 -4.64 3.73 -15.36
CA GLY A 177 -4.60 5.16 -15.03
C GLY A 177 -5.95 5.78 -14.64
N THR A 178 -7.05 5.02 -14.74
CA THR A 178 -8.40 5.52 -14.44
C THR A 178 -8.56 5.83 -12.95
N ALA A 179 -9.09 7.01 -12.63
CA ALA A 179 -9.45 7.40 -11.27
C ALA A 179 -10.95 7.17 -11.04
N MET A 180 -11.31 6.83 -9.80
CA MET A 180 -12.71 6.68 -9.41
C MET A 180 -13.24 7.98 -8.80
N PRO A 181 -14.49 8.38 -9.14
CA PRO A 181 -15.16 9.48 -8.45
C PRO A 181 -15.29 9.21 -6.95
N TYR A 182 -15.15 10.26 -6.15
CA TYR A 182 -15.29 10.17 -4.69
C TYR A 182 -16.64 9.59 -4.24
N SER A 183 -17.73 9.89 -4.95
CA SER A 183 -19.08 9.35 -4.67
C SER A 183 -19.15 7.83 -4.82
N ASP A 184 -18.40 7.27 -5.78
CA ASP A 184 -18.39 5.83 -6.03
C ASP A 184 -17.60 5.12 -4.93
N LEU A 185 -16.51 5.71 -4.45
CA LEU A 185 -15.77 5.22 -3.28
C LEU A 185 -16.64 5.24 -2.02
N GLU A 186 -17.48 6.27 -1.85
CA GLU A 186 -18.43 6.33 -0.74
C GLU A 186 -19.46 5.20 -0.80
N GLU A 187 -19.99 4.89 -1.99
CA GLU A 187 -20.93 3.78 -2.18
C GLU A 187 -20.28 2.43 -1.88
N LEU A 188 -19.02 2.24 -2.30
CA LEU A 188 -18.25 1.05 -1.94
C LEU A 188 -18.01 0.95 -0.43
N ALA A 189 -17.75 2.07 0.25
CA ALA A 189 -17.56 2.08 1.70
C ALA A 189 -18.84 1.65 2.43
N LYS A 190 -20.02 2.12 1.98
CA LYS A 190 -21.35 1.76 2.50
C LYS A 190 -21.63 0.27 2.35
N VAL A 191 -21.48 -0.29 1.15
CA VAL A 191 -21.77 -1.71 0.89
C VAL A 191 -20.79 -2.63 1.62
N CYS A 192 -19.50 -2.27 1.67
CA CYS A 192 -18.52 -3.05 2.46
C CYS A 192 -18.91 -3.06 3.94
N ARG A 193 -19.34 -1.91 4.49
CA ARG A 193 -19.80 -1.82 5.89
C ARG A 193 -21.02 -2.70 6.15
N GLN A 194 -21.98 -2.77 5.23
CA GLN A 194 -23.17 -3.62 5.35
C GLN A 194 -22.85 -5.11 5.51
N ILE A 195 -21.72 -5.56 4.94
CA ILE A 195 -21.27 -6.96 5.03
C ILE A 195 -20.14 -7.16 6.05
N ASN A 196 -19.92 -6.19 6.94
CA ASN A 196 -18.82 -6.16 7.92
C ASN A 196 -17.43 -6.36 7.27
N GLY A 197 -17.25 -5.84 6.06
CA GLY A 197 -16.03 -5.93 5.26
C GLY A 197 -15.22 -4.64 5.28
N LEU A 198 -13.92 -4.78 5.05
CA LEU A 198 -12.96 -3.70 4.91
C LEU A 198 -12.87 -3.24 3.45
N LEU A 199 -12.94 -1.94 3.21
CA LEU A 199 -12.57 -1.34 1.92
C LEU A 199 -11.13 -0.84 2.00
N ILE A 200 -10.25 -1.43 1.19
CA ILE A 200 -8.88 -0.94 0.97
C ILE A 200 -8.87 -0.10 -0.30
N VAL A 201 -8.59 1.19 -0.14
CA VAL A 201 -8.36 2.11 -1.27
C VAL A 201 -6.85 2.31 -1.42
N ASP A 202 -6.27 1.68 -2.44
CA ASP A 202 -4.87 1.84 -2.81
C ASP A 202 -4.70 3.11 -3.66
N GLU A 203 -4.27 4.17 -2.99
CA GLU A 203 -4.02 5.50 -3.53
C GLU A 203 -2.53 5.71 -3.82
N ALA A 204 -1.83 4.71 -4.36
CA ALA A 204 -0.41 4.85 -4.70
C ALA A 204 -0.08 6.02 -5.66
N TYR A 205 -1.08 6.54 -6.37
CA TYR A 205 -0.93 7.59 -7.38
C TYR A 205 -1.78 8.85 -7.11
N ALA A 206 -2.37 9.02 -5.92
CA ALA A 206 -3.33 10.13 -5.75
C ALA A 206 -2.69 11.52 -5.77
N GLU A 207 -1.38 11.66 -5.56
CA GLU A 207 -0.64 12.92 -5.79
C GLU A 207 -0.65 13.37 -7.27
N PHE A 208 -0.93 12.45 -8.21
CA PHE A 208 -1.09 12.75 -9.63
C PHE A 208 -2.55 12.95 -10.03
N SER A 209 -3.48 12.83 -9.09
CA SER A 209 -4.92 12.90 -9.33
C SER A 209 -5.50 14.25 -8.89
N ASN A 210 -6.52 14.72 -9.60
CA ASN A 210 -7.36 15.83 -9.14
C ASN A 210 -8.59 15.36 -8.34
N GLU A 211 -8.83 14.05 -8.26
CA GLU A 211 -9.92 13.49 -7.46
C GLU A 211 -9.65 13.66 -5.96
N LYS A 212 -10.73 13.87 -5.21
CA LYS A 212 -10.67 13.95 -3.75
C LYS A 212 -10.24 12.62 -3.16
N SER A 213 -9.19 12.63 -2.33
CA SER A 213 -8.70 11.41 -1.67
C SER A 213 -9.75 10.77 -0.76
N ALA A 214 -9.77 9.45 -0.76
CA ALA A 214 -10.58 8.58 0.08
C ALA A 214 -10.31 8.73 1.58
N VAL A 215 -9.21 9.39 2.00
CA VAL A 215 -8.96 9.63 3.44
C VAL A 215 -10.12 10.37 4.08
N ASN A 216 -10.81 11.19 3.30
CA ASN A 216 -11.97 11.95 3.73
C ASN A 216 -13.21 11.09 4.02
N LEU A 217 -13.22 9.80 3.66
CA LEU A 217 -14.29 8.86 3.99
C LEU A 217 -14.12 8.25 5.39
N ILE A 218 -12.89 8.23 5.94
CA ILE A 218 -12.55 7.44 7.14
C ILE A 218 -13.34 7.91 8.38
N SER A 219 -13.60 9.22 8.49
CA SER A 219 -14.35 9.80 9.62
C SER A 219 -15.78 9.24 9.71
N GLN A 220 -16.42 8.99 8.57
CA GLN A 220 -17.78 8.47 8.47
C GLN A 220 -17.82 6.94 8.34
N TYR A 221 -16.80 6.36 7.72
CA TYR A 221 -16.69 4.94 7.40
C TYR A 221 -15.41 4.35 8.01
N PRO A 222 -15.44 3.91 9.29
CA PRO A 222 -14.24 3.37 9.96
C PRO A 222 -13.74 2.05 9.34
N ASN A 223 -14.51 1.44 8.45
CA ASN A 223 -14.13 0.28 7.65
C ASN A 223 -13.41 0.65 6.34
N VAL A 224 -12.97 1.90 6.17
CA VAL A 224 -12.12 2.34 5.07
C VAL A 224 -10.68 2.47 5.57
N VAL A 225 -9.74 1.91 4.81
CA VAL A 225 -8.31 2.18 4.94
C VAL A 225 -7.77 2.66 3.61
N VAL A 226 -6.98 3.73 3.66
CA VAL A 226 -6.31 4.27 2.49
C VAL A 226 -4.84 3.93 2.57
N VAL A 227 -4.31 3.32 1.51
CA VAL A 227 -2.90 2.95 1.40
C VAL A 227 -2.20 3.92 0.46
N ARG A 228 -1.09 4.47 0.90
CA ARG A 228 -0.28 5.48 0.19
C ARG A 228 1.18 5.03 0.16
N THR A 229 1.98 5.69 -0.68
CA THR A 229 3.39 5.33 -0.87
C THR A 229 4.25 6.55 -1.12
N MET A 230 5.48 6.53 -0.62
CA MET A 230 6.51 7.50 -1.00
C MET A 230 7.31 7.04 -2.23
N SER A 231 6.96 5.89 -2.84
CA SER A 231 7.73 5.33 -3.95
C SER A 231 7.48 6.00 -5.30
N LYS A 232 6.46 6.85 -5.41
CA LYS A 232 5.96 7.38 -6.68
C LYS A 232 6.23 8.89 -6.75
N ALA A 233 5.22 9.74 -6.54
CA ALA A 233 5.35 11.19 -6.62
C ALA A 233 6.50 11.75 -5.77
N PHE A 234 6.69 11.21 -4.56
CA PHE A 234 7.74 11.57 -3.61
C PHE A 234 9.19 11.25 -4.05
N ALA A 235 9.42 10.61 -5.20
CA ALA A 235 10.75 10.24 -5.68
C ALA A 235 11.60 9.42 -4.68
N PHE A 236 10.94 8.64 -3.82
CA PHE A 236 11.58 7.98 -2.67
C PHE A 236 11.45 6.44 -2.72
N ALA A 237 11.43 5.87 -3.92
CA ALA A 237 11.25 4.44 -4.16
C ALA A 237 12.31 3.58 -3.47
N GLY A 238 13.58 4.00 -3.51
CA GLY A 238 14.72 3.26 -2.96
C GLY A 238 14.71 3.09 -1.45
N ALA A 239 14.06 4.00 -0.71
CA ALA A 239 13.99 3.95 0.75
C ALA A 239 12.88 3.04 1.29
N ARG A 240 12.00 2.55 0.41
CA ARG A 240 10.91 1.63 0.72
C ARG A 240 10.00 2.16 1.84
N VAL A 241 9.26 3.24 1.60
CA VAL A 241 8.30 3.76 2.60
C VAL A 241 6.89 3.79 2.03
N GLY A 242 5.97 3.14 2.75
CA GLY A 242 4.54 3.19 2.49
C GLY A 242 3.78 3.33 3.79
N TYR A 243 2.53 3.77 3.72
CA TYR A 243 1.73 4.02 4.91
C TYR A 243 0.25 3.82 4.66
N ALA A 244 -0.48 3.49 5.73
CA ALA A 244 -1.93 3.44 5.77
C ALA A 244 -2.47 4.62 6.58
N VAL A 245 -3.63 5.14 6.17
CA VAL A 245 -4.48 6.06 6.94
C VAL A 245 -5.78 5.32 7.24
N ALA A 246 -6.15 5.20 8.51
CA ALA A 246 -7.31 4.45 8.94
C ALA A 246 -7.91 4.96 10.27
N ASN A 247 -9.04 4.38 10.65
CA ASN A 247 -9.52 4.47 12.02
C ASN A 247 -8.50 3.85 13.00
N GLU A 248 -8.38 4.43 14.19
CA GLU A 248 -7.39 4.03 15.21
C GLU A 248 -7.52 2.54 15.58
N ALA A 249 -8.74 2.03 15.71
CA ALA A 249 -8.98 0.62 16.04
C ALA A 249 -8.45 -0.34 14.95
N LEU A 250 -8.45 0.08 13.68
CA LEU A 250 -7.87 -0.71 12.60
C LEU A 250 -6.34 -0.64 12.63
N VAL A 251 -5.76 0.52 12.95
CA VAL A 251 -4.31 0.64 13.17
C VAL A 251 -3.86 -0.28 14.30
N ASP A 252 -4.60 -0.31 15.42
CA ASP A 252 -4.30 -1.21 16.54
C ASP A 252 -4.35 -2.70 16.12
N ALA A 253 -5.32 -3.08 15.29
CA ALA A 253 -5.38 -4.44 14.74
C ALA A 253 -4.17 -4.78 13.85
N MET A 254 -3.68 -3.82 13.06
CA MET A 254 -2.47 -3.99 12.24
C MET A 254 -1.20 -4.16 13.08
N LEU A 255 -1.13 -3.55 14.27
CA LEU A 255 0.03 -3.70 15.17
C LEU A 255 0.20 -5.14 15.69
N VAL A 256 -0.84 -5.96 15.66
CA VAL A 256 -0.77 -7.38 16.06
C VAL A 256 0.02 -8.22 15.06
N THR A 257 -0.03 -7.86 13.77
CA THR A 257 0.56 -8.68 12.69
C THR A 257 1.89 -8.16 12.17
N ARG A 258 2.32 -6.96 12.57
CA ARG A 258 3.64 -6.44 12.20
C ARG A 258 4.77 -7.26 12.84
N LEU A 259 5.91 -7.31 12.14
CA LEU A 259 7.16 -7.70 12.80
C LEU A 259 7.64 -6.54 13.70
N PRO A 260 8.16 -6.80 14.91
CA PRO A 260 8.72 -5.77 15.75
C PRO A 260 9.97 -5.16 15.11
N TYR A 261 10.06 -3.83 15.14
CA TYR A 261 11.18 -3.06 14.58
C TYR A 261 11.36 -3.23 13.07
N HIS A 262 10.29 -3.50 12.32
CA HIS A 262 10.31 -3.69 10.86
C HIS A 262 10.88 -2.49 10.10
N LEU A 263 10.66 -1.26 10.58
CA LEU A 263 11.11 -0.03 9.93
C LEU A 263 12.42 0.48 10.55
N SER A 264 13.51 0.44 9.77
CA SER A 264 14.85 0.80 10.26
C SER A 264 14.97 2.26 10.70
N SER A 265 15.90 2.57 11.61
CA SER A 265 16.15 3.94 12.06
C SER A 265 16.57 4.86 10.90
N THR A 266 17.38 4.34 9.97
CA THR A 266 17.78 5.04 8.74
C THR A 266 16.56 5.35 7.86
N THR A 267 15.69 4.38 7.62
CA THR A 267 14.47 4.58 6.82
C THR A 267 13.57 5.63 7.47
N GLN A 268 13.36 5.55 8.78
CA GLN A 268 12.55 6.53 9.51
C GLN A 268 13.12 7.95 9.40
N ALA A 269 14.44 8.12 9.59
CA ALA A 269 15.09 9.42 9.54
C ALA A 269 15.06 10.05 8.14
N LEU A 270 15.38 9.28 7.09
CA LEU A 270 15.38 9.80 5.73
C LEU A 270 13.96 10.12 5.23
N ALA A 271 12.97 9.31 5.62
CA ALA A 271 11.56 9.58 5.30
C ALA A 271 11.06 10.88 5.93
N LEU A 272 11.48 11.20 7.15
CA LEU A 272 11.16 12.47 7.81
C LEU A 272 11.70 13.66 7.02
N VAL A 273 12.94 13.59 6.53
CA VAL A 273 13.52 14.66 5.71
C VAL A 273 12.79 14.80 4.39
N ALA A 274 12.46 13.69 3.73
CA ALA A 274 11.68 13.72 2.50
C ALA A 274 10.31 14.40 2.70
N LEU A 275 9.56 14.02 3.74
CA LEU A 275 8.24 14.59 4.06
C LEU A 275 8.28 16.09 4.37
N ASN A 276 9.33 16.58 5.03
CA ASN A 276 9.48 18.01 5.32
C ASN A 276 9.73 18.86 4.07
N ASN A 277 10.08 18.22 2.95
CA ASN A 277 10.36 18.85 1.66
C ASN A 277 9.32 18.44 0.58
N SER A 278 8.15 17.95 1.00
CA SER A 278 7.06 17.47 0.14
C SER A 278 5.89 18.45 0.03
#